data_AF-A0AAD5B9N1-F1
#
_entry.id   AF-A0AAD5B9N1-F1
#
_cell.length_a   1.000
_cell.length_b   1.000
_cell.length_c   1.000
_cell.angle_alpha   90.00
_cell.angle_beta   90.00
_cell.angle_gamma   90.00
#
_symmetry.space_group_name_H-M   'P 1'
#
loop_
_entity.id
_entity.type
_entity.pdbx_description
1 polymer ?
#
loop_
_entity_poly.entity_id
_entity_poly.type
_entity_poly.pdbx_seq_one_letter_code
_entity_poly.pdbx_strand_id
1 'polypeptide(L)'
;MPVSRMRMRPWLEDMIDSNSVAGLVWVDKEKKMFSIPWKHAARHGWEMDKDACLFKQWAIHTGKFKPGITEPDPKTWKANFRCAMNSLPDIEEVKDKSINKGCEAVRVYRMLQVVKNKSKRSSKSLESRRRKRVSR
;
A
#
# COMPACT_ATOMS: atom_id res chain seq x y z
N MET A 1 2.15 -29.46 0.77
CA MET A 1 2.94 -28.42 0.06
C MET A 1 2.58 -27.07 0.63
N PRO A 2 3.52 -26.22 1.09
CA PRO A 2 3.17 -24.84 1.44
C PRO A 2 2.72 -24.12 0.17
N VAL A 3 1.48 -23.62 0.18
CA VAL A 3 0.94 -22.81 -0.92
C VAL A 3 1.76 -21.53 -0.99
N SER A 4 2.49 -21.34 -2.09
CA SER A 4 3.28 -20.13 -2.30
C SER A 4 2.32 -18.94 -2.39
N ARG A 5 2.35 -18.10 -1.37
CA ARG A 5 1.42 -16.99 -1.22
C ARG A 5 1.85 -15.83 -2.10
N MET A 6 0.93 -15.33 -2.95
CA MET A 6 1.21 -14.20 -3.83
C MET A 6 1.68 -12.98 -3.02
N ARG A 7 2.80 -12.38 -3.45
CA ARG A 7 3.38 -11.18 -2.82
C ARG A 7 2.48 -9.96 -3.03
N MET A 8 2.69 -8.93 -2.23
CA MET A 8 1.80 -7.76 -2.22
C MET A 8 1.69 -7.05 -3.57
N ARG A 9 2.80 -6.79 -4.26
CA ARG A 9 2.77 -6.10 -5.55
C ARG A 9 1.90 -6.82 -6.59
N PRO A 10 2.15 -8.08 -6.97
CA PRO A 10 1.32 -8.76 -7.96
C PRO A 10 -0.12 -8.94 -7.47
N TRP A 11 -0.33 -9.12 -6.16
CA TRP A 11 -1.68 -9.14 -5.58
C TRP A 11 -2.41 -7.81 -5.78
N LEU A 12 -1.71 -6.69 -5.59
CA LEU A 12 -2.30 -5.37 -5.75
C LEU A 12 -2.59 -5.06 -7.23
N GLU A 13 -1.71 -5.46 -8.15
CA GLU A 13 -1.94 -5.36 -9.60
C GLU A 13 -3.23 -6.09 -9.98
N ASP A 14 -3.39 -7.36 -9.57
CA ASP A 14 -4.59 -8.15 -9.83
C ASP A 14 -5.85 -7.51 -9.22
N MET A 15 -5.75 -6.99 -7.98
CA MET A 15 -6.86 -6.29 -7.34
C MET A 15 -7.30 -5.04 -8.10
N ILE A 16 -6.36 -4.27 -8.67
CA ILE A 16 -6.69 -3.08 -9.47
C ILE A 16 -7.31 -3.51 -10.81
N ASP A 17 -6.73 -4.49 -11.51
CA ASP A 17 -7.26 -4.97 -12.80
C ASP A 17 -8.63 -5.66 -12.65
N SER A 18 -8.92 -6.29 -11.50
CA SER A 18 -10.23 -6.88 -11.22
C SER A 18 -11.35 -5.85 -11.08
N ASN A 19 -11.01 -4.58 -10.82
CA ASN A 19 -11.96 -3.50 -10.54
C ASN A 19 -13.02 -3.84 -9.47
N SER A 20 -12.68 -4.76 -8.55
CA SER A 20 -13.61 -5.28 -7.52
C SER A 20 -13.79 -4.33 -6.35
N VAL A 21 -12.89 -3.35 -6.19
CA VAL A 21 -12.92 -2.38 -5.10
C VAL A 21 -13.20 -0.99 -5.66
N ALA A 22 -14.30 -0.39 -5.21
CA ALA A 22 -14.67 0.96 -5.62
C ALA A 22 -13.55 1.97 -5.32
N GLY A 23 -13.14 2.73 -6.33
CA GLY A 23 -12.09 3.76 -6.24
C GLY A 23 -10.66 3.23 -6.28
N LEU A 24 -10.44 1.90 -6.28
CA LEU A 24 -9.15 1.30 -6.61
C LEU A 24 -9.03 1.16 -8.13
N VAL A 25 -8.44 2.16 -8.79
CA VAL A 25 -8.41 2.24 -10.25
C VAL A 25 -7.04 2.65 -10.76
N TRP A 26 -6.71 2.24 -11.98
CA TRP A 26 -5.59 2.79 -12.73
C TRP A 26 -5.88 4.26 -13.08
N VAL A 27 -5.04 5.17 -12.58
CA VAL A 27 -5.04 6.59 -12.96
C VAL A 27 -4.27 6.78 -14.27
N ASP A 28 -3.20 6.02 -14.46
CA ASP A 28 -2.38 6.01 -15.67
C ASP A 28 -1.77 4.60 -15.81
N LYS A 29 -2.33 3.77 -16.71
CA LYS A 29 -1.92 2.37 -16.87
C LYS A 29 -0.52 2.26 -17.49
N GLU A 30 -0.14 3.20 -18.36
CA GLU A 30 1.19 3.23 -18.98
C GLU A 30 2.28 3.50 -17.95
N LYS A 31 2.03 4.45 -17.03
CA LYS A 31 2.95 4.78 -15.94
C LYS A 31 2.75 3.90 -14.70
N LYS A 32 1.89 2.87 -14.76
CA LYS A 32 1.46 2.03 -13.62
C LYS A 32 1.11 2.84 -12.38
N MET A 33 0.35 3.92 -12.56
CA MET A 33 -0.17 4.75 -11.48
C MET A 33 -1.60 4.37 -11.16
N PHE A 34 -1.91 4.24 -9.86
CA PHE A 34 -3.22 3.84 -9.38
C PHE A 34 -3.61 4.63 -8.14
N SER A 35 -4.91 4.78 -7.89
CA SER A 35 -5.45 5.46 -6.71
C SER A 35 -6.01 4.45 -5.72
N ILE A 36 -5.86 4.72 -4.43
CA ILE A 36 -6.51 3.98 -3.34
C ILE A 36 -7.36 4.96 -2.51
N PRO A 37 -8.66 4.68 -2.28
CA PRO A 37 -9.47 5.42 -1.33
C PRO A 37 -8.88 5.33 0.07
N TRP A 38 -8.69 6.47 0.72
CA TRP A 38 -8.00 6.55 2.02
C TRP A 38 -8.81 7.26 3.10
N LYS A 39 -10.14 7.25 2.96
CA LYS A 39 -11.09 7.85 3.92
C LYS A 39 -10.76 7.44 5.36
N HIS A 40 -10.83 8.41 6.26
CA HIS A 40 -10.51 8.21 7.67
C HIS A 40 -11.73 7.63 8.41
N ALA A 41 -11.52 6.61 9.26
CA ALA A 41 -12.62 5.89 9.92
C ALA A 41 -13.51 6.78 10.79
N ALA A 42 -12.95 7.84 11.38
CA ALA A 42 -13.70 8.83 12.16
C ALA A 42 -14.50 9.84 11.32
N ARG A 43 -14.56 9.72 9.98
CA ARG A 43 -15.34 10.62 9.12
C ARG A 43 -16.79 10.13 9.00
N HIS A 44 -17.73 11.07 8.90
CA HIS A 44 -19.13 10.76 8.67
C HIS A 44 -19.32 9.94 7.38
N GLY A 45 -20.20 8.93 7.45
CA GLY A 45 -20.48 8.01 6.35
C GLY A 45 -19.30 7.12 5.98
N TRP A 46 -18.35 6.86 6.89
CA TRP A 46 -17.37 5.80 6.69
C TRP A 46 -18.05 4.44 6.92
N GLU A 47 -17.90 3.53 5.96
CA GLU A 47 -18.54 2.22 5.96
C GLU A 47 -17.48 1.13 5.81
N MET A 48 -17.47 0.16 6.73
CA MET A 48 -16.47 -0.91 6.74
C MET A 48 -16.43 -1.69 5.41
N ASP A 49 -17.58 -2.10 4.88
CA ASP A 49 -17.62 -2.94 3.68
C ASP A 49 -17.28 -2.18 2.39
N LYS A 50 -17.30 -0.84 2.41
CA LYS A 50 -16.88 0.00 1.27
C LYS A 50 -15.46 0.50 1.45
N ASP A 51 -15.21 1.24 2.52
CA ASP A 51 -13.95 1.95 2.78
C ASP A 51 -12.84 1.03 3.30
N ALA A 52 -13.16 -0.12 3.89
CA ALA A 52 -12.17 -1.09 4.36
C ALA A 52 -12.06 -2.34 3.46
N CYS A 53 -12.82 -2.41 2.37
CA CYS A 53 -12.89 -3.58 1.49
C CYS A 53 -11.50 -4.06 1.02
N LEU A 54 -10.67 -3.15 0.50
CA LEU A 54 -9.31 -3.48 0.05
C LEU A 54 -8.46 -4.04 1.20
N PHE A 55 -8.50 -3.39 2.36
CA PHE A 55 -7.69 -3.78 3.50
C PHE A 55 -8.14 -5.12 4.08
N LYS A 56 -9.46 -5.37 4.10
CA LYS A 56 -10.08 -6.65 4.47
C LYS A 56 -9.60 -7.76 3.54
N GLN A 57 -9.65 -7.55 2.22
CA GLN A 57 -9.18 -8.53 1.25
C GLN A 57 -7.68 -8.83 1.41
N TRP A 58 -6.84 -7.83 1.68
CA TRP A 58 -5.43 -8.05 2.00
C TRP A 58 -5.25 -8.83 3.31
N ALA A 59 -6.09 -8.57 4.33
CA ALA A 59 -6.03 -9.30 5.60
C ALA A 59 -6.47 -10.77 5.45
N ILE A 60 -7.45 -11.05 4.58
CA ILE A 60 -7.86 -12.42 4.21
C ILE A 60 -6.75 -13.10 3.44
N HIS A 61 -6.25 -12.47 2.37
CA HIS A 61 -5.12 -12.99 1.59
C HIS A 61 -3.94 -13.27 2.50
N THR A 62 -3.62 -12.31 3.37
CA THR A 62 -2.94 -12.38 4.67
C THR A 62 -2.79 -13.72 5.40
N GLY A 63 -3.93 -14.40 5.55
CA GLY A 63 -4.25 -15.25 6.68
C GLY A 63 -4.37 -14.50 8.03
N LYS A 64 -4.28 -13.16 8.05
CA LYS A 64 -4.35 -12.33 9.28
C LYS A 64 -5.79 -12.11 9.75
N PHE A 65 -6.75 -12.23 8.85
CA PHE A 65 -8.17 -12.22 9.15
C PHE A 65 -8.82 -13.45 8.52
N LYS A 66 -9.61 -14.18 9.31
CA LYS A 66 -10.40 -15.32 8.85
C LYS A 66 -11.87 -15.05 9.17
N PRO A 67 -12.73 -14.84 8.16
CA PRO A 67 -14.16 -14.61 8.38
C PRO A 67 -14.77 -15.72 9.25
N GLY A 68 -15.54 -15.33 10.26
CA GLY A 68 -16.19 -16.27 11.19
C GLY A 68 -15.29 -16.87 12.27
N ILE A 69 -13.97 -16.64 12.23
CA ILE A 69 -13.02 -17.12 13.25
C ILE A 69 -12.38 -15.95 14.01
N THR A 70 -11.93 -14.94 13.28
CA THR A 70 -11.31 -13.74 13.84
C THR A 70 -12.30 -12.59 13.80
N GLU A 71 -12.29 -11.75 14.84
CA GLU A 71 -13.11 -10.53 14.85
C GLU A 71 -12.62 -9.51 13.82
N PRO A 72 -13.53 -8.76 13.17
CA PRO A 72 -13.15 -7.76 12.19
C PRO A 72 -12.50 -6.54 12.85
N ASP A 73 -11.26 -6.21 12.47
CA ASP A 73 -10.58 -4.98 12.92
C ASP A 73 -10.04 -4.16 11.73
N PRO A 74 -10.87 -3.28 11.15
CA PRO A 74 -10.51 -2.45 9.99
C PRO A 74 -9.28 -1.57 10.21
N LYS A 75 -9.05 -1.14 11.45
CA LYS A 75 -7.91 -0.30 11.83
C LYS A 75 -6.60 -1.06 11.66
N THR A 76 -6.51 -2.29 12.15
CA THR A 76 -5.34 -3.17 11.99
C THR A 76 -5.14 -3.54 10.55
N TRP A 77 -6.20 -3.85 9.80
CA TRP A 77 -6.09 -4.16 8.38
C TRP A 77 -5.45 -3.01 7.58
N LYS A 78 -5.94 -1.78 7.80
CA LYS A 78 -5.41 -0.58 7.14
C LYS A 78 -3.97 -0.30 7.54
N ALA A 79 -3.62 -0.46 8.83
CA ALA A 79 -2.26 -0.27 9.32
C ALA A 79 -1.28 -1.29 8.70
N ASN A 80 -1.64 -2.56 8.68
CA ASN A 80 -0.84 -3.64 8.10
C ASN A 80 -0.66 -3.46 6.59
N PHE A 81 -1.72 -3.09 5.88
CA PHE A 81 -1.67 -2.79 4.45
C PHE A 81 -0.70 -1.65 4.16
N ARG A 82 -0.80 -0.54 4.91
CA ARG A 82 0.13 0.60 4.77
C ARG A 82 1.58 0.19 5.00
N CYS A 83 1.86 -0.57 6.06
CA CYS A 83 3.21 -1.05 6.34
C CYS A 83 3.75 -1.93 5.22
N ALA A 84 2.92 -2.81 4.66
CA ALA A 84 3.31 -3.67 3.56
C ALA A 84 3.55 -2.89 2.26
N MET A 85 2.78 -1.85 1.95
CA MET A 85 3.07 -0.99 0.79
C MET A 85 4.37 -0.21 0.98
N ASN A 86 4.57 0.36 2.17
CA ASN A 86 5.76 1.17 2.47
C ASN A 86 7.06 0.35 2.52
N SER A 87 6.97 -0.98 2.63
CA SER A 87 8.15 -1.85 2.59
C SER A 87 8.55 -2.28 1.17
N LEU A 88 7.73 -1.98 0.15
CA LEU A 88 8.02 -2.30 -1.23
C LEU A 88 8.94 -1.23 -1.83
N PRO A 89 10.17 -1.58 -2.28
CA PRO A 89 11.10 -0.61 -2.88
C PRO A 89 10.66 -0.15 -4.28
N ASP A 90 9.68 -0.85 -4.86
CA ASP A 90 9.20 -0.72 -6.22
C ASP A 90 7.77 -0.16 -6.28
N ILE A 91 7.26 0.38 -5.18
CA ILE A 91 6.03 1.17 -5.11
C ILE A 91 6.32 2.48 -4.37
N GLU A 92 5.95 3.61 -4.97
CA GLU A 92 6.10 4.94 -4.34
C GLU A 92 4.76 5.70 -4.30
N GLU A 93 4.57 6.54 -3.29
CA GLU A 93 3.41 7.44 -3.18
C GLU A 93 3.67 8.72 -3.99
N VAL A 94 2.80 9.01 -4.95
CA VAL A 94 2.81 10.26 -5.72
C VAL A 94 1.98 11.31 -4.98
N LYS A 95 2.65 12.02 -4.06
CA LYS A 95 2.01 12.98 -3.16
C LYS A 95 1.34 14.13 -3.89
N ASP A 96 1.92 14.60 -4.99
CA ASP A 96 1.38 15.71 -5.78
C ASP A 96 0.01 15.43 -6.38
N LYS A 97 -0.35 14.16 -6.57
CA LYS A 97 -1.66 13.73 -7.07
C LYS A 97 -2.58 13.16 -5.97
N SER A 98 -2.09 13.10 -4.73
CA SER A 98 -2.84 12.51 -3.62
C SER A 98 -3.69 13.57 -2.92
N ILE A 99 -4.96 13.26 -2.68
CA ILE A 99 -5.90 14.11 -1.94
C ILE A 99 -5.99 13.58 -0.52
N ASN A 100 -5.42 14.29 0.45
CA ASN A 100 -5.30 13.82 1.82
C ASN A 100 -6.45 14.27 2.74
N LYS A 101 -7.39 15.08 2.25
CA LYS A 101 -8.47 15.69 3.04
C LYS A 101 -9.83 15.46 2.40
N GLY A 102 -10.88 15.51 3.22
CA GLY A 102 -12.27 15.40 2.78
C GLY A 102 -12.79 13.96 2.67
N CYS A 103 -14.02 13.84 2.17
CA CYS A 103 -14.70 12.56 1.95
C CYS A 103 -14.11 11.78 0.78
N GLU A 104 -13.50 12.48 -0.18
CA GLU A 104 -12.87 11.93 -1.39
C GLU A 104 -11.36 11.74 -1.21
N ALA A 105 -10.91 11.51 0.03
CA ALA A 105 -9.49 11.33 0.29
C ALA A 105 -8.96 10.11 -0.47
N VAL A 106 -7.99 10.33 -1.35
CA VAL A 106 -7.34 9.31 -2.18
C VAL A 106 -5.83 9.43 -2.08
N ARG A 107 -5.14 8.29 -2.13
CA ARG A 107 -3.69 8.24 -2.28
C ARG A 107 -3.32 7.65 -3.62
N VAL A 108 -2.49 8.36 -4.35
CA VAL A 108 -2.00 7.90 -5.65
C VAL A 108 -0.63 7.28 -5.46
N TYR A 109 -0.47 6.07 -5.96
CA TYR A 109 0.77 5.32 -5.94
C TYR A 109 1.23 5.04 -7.37
N ARG A 110 2.53 4.77 -7.53
CA ARG A 110 3.16 4.37 -8.79
C ARG A 110 3.96 3.11 -8.56
N MET A 111 3.76 2.11 -9.40
CA MET A 111 4.64 0.94 -9.43
C MET A 111 5.82 1.21 -10.34
N LEU A 112 7.02 1.21 -9.76
CA LEU A 112 8.25 1.35 -10.53
C LEU A 112 8.49 0.08 -11.34
N GLN A 113 9.03 0.25 -12.54
CA GLN A 113 9.52 -0.91 -13.28
C GLN A 113 10.69 -1.51 -12.50
N VAL A 114 10.60 -2.81 -12.17
CA VAL A 114 11.75 -3.54 -11.64
C VAL A 114 12.74 -3.65 -12.79
N VAL A 115 13.64 -2.67 -12.92
CA VAL A 115 14.80 -2.80 -13.79
C VAL A 115 15.52 -4.06 -13.31
N LYS A 116 15.47 -5.13 -14.12
CA LYS A 116 16.28 -6.35 -13.93
C LYS A 116 17.75 -6.02 -14.22
N ASN A 117 18.31 -5.06 -13.50
CA ASN A 117 19.73 -4.77 -13.60
C ASN A 117 20.46 -5.74 -12.66
N LYS A 118 21.06 -6.77 -13.27
CA LYS A 118 22.16 -7.53 -12.67
C LYS A 118 23.11 -6.54 -12.00
N SER A 119 23.40 -6.76 -10.72
CA SER A 119 24.51 -6.17 -9.95
C SER A 119 24.69 -4.64 -10.00
N LYS A 120 24.24 -3.92 -8.96
CA LYS A 120 25.11 -2.93 -8.27
C LYS A 120 24.74 -2.87 -6.79
N ARG A 121 25.71 -3.24 -5.96
CA ARG A 121 25.73 -3.11 -4.50
C ARG A 121 25.26 -1.72 -4.08
N SER A 122 24.36 -1.71 -3.10
CA SER A 122 23.97 -0.57 -2.29
C SER A 122 25.17 0.24 -1.82
N SER A 123 25.27 1.48 -2.26
CA SER A 123 26.13 2.50 -1.66
C SER A 123 25.37 3.82 -1.52
N LYS A 124 24.28 3.82 -0.73
CA LYS A 124 23.66 5.04 -0.19
C LYS A 124 23.07 4.79 1.20
N SER A 125 23.93 4.53 2.17
CA SER A 125 23.64 4.78 3.59
C SER A 125 24.97 4.73 4.33
N LEU A 126 25.59 5.89 4.58
CA LEU A 126 26.59 6.12 5.63
C LEU A 126 27.07 7.59 5.72
N GLU A 127 26.63 8.50 4.85
CA GLU A 127 27.04 9.91 4.90
C GLU A 127 26.03 10.83 5.62
N SER A 128 25.60 10.44 6.82
CA SER A 128 24.73 11.33 7.64
C SER A 128 25.00 11.25 9.15
N ARG A 129 25.99 10.48 9.60
CA ARG A 129 26.30 10.32 11.04
C ARG A 129 27.67 10.85 11.50
N ARG A 130 28.45 11.47 10.62
CA ARG A 130 29.81 11.97 10.93
C ARG A 130 29.93 13.51 10.95
N ARG A 131 28.90 14.22 11.44
CA ARG A 131 28.96 15.68 11.68
C ARG A 131 28.59 16.13 13.11
N LYS A 132 28.58 15.23 14.11
CA LYS A 132 28.25 15.58 15.50
C LYS A 132 29.31 15.18 16.56
N ARG A 133 30.59 15.07 16.19
CA ARG A 133 31.69 14.80 17.15
C ARG A 133 32.94 15.66 16.91
N VAL A 134 32.75 16.95 16.68
CA VAL A 134 33.82 17.96 16.86
C VAL A 134 33.16 19.16 17.52
N SER A 135 33.06 19.14 18.85
CA SER A 135 32.71 20.26 19.73
C SER A 135 32.85 19.77 21.18
N ARG A 136 34.10 19.64 21.63
CA ARG A 136 34.52 19.77 23.03
C ARG A 136 36.04 19.75 23.07
#